data_AF-D6RM40-F1
#
_entry.id   AF-D6RM40-F1
#
_cell.length_a   1.000
_cell.length_b   1.000
_cell.length_c   1.000
_cell.angle_alpha   90.00
_cell.angle_beta   90.00
_cell.angle_gamma   90.00
#
_symmetry.space_group_name_H-M   'P 1'
#
loop_
_entity.id
_entity.type
_entity.pdbx_description
1 polymer ?
#
loop_
_entity_poly.entity_id
_entity_poly.type
_entity_poly.pdbx_seq_one_letter_code
_entity_poly.pdbx_strand_id
1 'polypeptide(L)'
;MPLTQKGMDLNPVFTSPTGFRPSGIGGGELKLFEHVGIKLVHGWLVDPGSQEAKALERAPDYDAAVNLIAEVDHLTNGKFVMEEEAPNVAGPSSSSSSAQPVASSSSSNGGMGPTYNLTEEQQAKIADAIVVRDFLDHSQSQLTYHGLFQLASELPADTLVALFRNSHLSVLLKVEHDEGPAIYTLATDQVFLRESSVVWERLEDVDGGWSTFVDSNFVKASPAGGDFAGQTAEDALKAMEILESQYQELGDPNDLALAQQLQAEEDYLARKDYQRRRHQMRLAEEERVKQEKPKTKNKMSKSKDCVIM
;
A
#
# COMPACT_ATOMS: atom_id res chain seq x y z
N MET A 1 2.63 33.19 -2.08
CA MET A 1 2.85 31.76 -2.36
C MET A 1 1.52 31.10 -2.72
N PRO A 2 1.01 31.24 -3.96
CA PRO A 2 -0.27 30.65 -4.37
C PRO A 2 -0.16 29.18 -4.79
N LEU A 3 1.01 28.77 -5.29
CA LEU A 3 1.24 27.42 -5.83
C LEU A 3 1.23 26.34 -4.74
N THR A 4 1.69 26.64 -3.53
CA THR A 4 1.65 25.71 -2.39
C THR A 4 0.22 25.32 -1.96
N GLN A 5 -0.80 26.04 -2.42
CA GLN A 5 -2.22 25.73 -2.15
C GLN A 5 -2.93 25.07 -3.33
N LYS A 6 -2.35 25.14 -4.54
CA LYS A 6 -2.99 24.68 -5.80
C LYS A 6 -2.32 23.46 -6.42
N GLY A 7 -1.25 22.96 -5.81
CA GLY A 7 -0.41 21.92 -6.38
C GLY A 7 0.90 22.51 -6.87
N MET A 8 1.95 21.69 -6.77
CA MET A 8 3.31 22.08 -7.08
C MET A 8 3.89 21.03 -8.02
N ASP A 9 4.41 21.48 -9.16
CA ASP A 9 4.91 20.59 -10.20
C ASP A 9 6.33 20.14 -9.82
N LEU A 10 6.45 18.88 -9.41
CA LEU A 10 7.71 18.23 -9.06
C LEU A 10 7.96 17.08 -10.03
N ASN A 11 9.10 17.12 -10.73
CA ASN A 11 9.56 16.03 -11.58
C ASN A 11 10.72 15.29 -10.89
N PRO A 12 10.48 14.12 -10.26
CA PRO A 12 11.52 13.34 -9.60
C PRO A 12 12.47 12.67 -10.60
N VAL A 13 13.72 12.46 -10.18
CA VAL A 13 14.77 11.81 -10.97
C VAL A 13 15.02 10.40 -10.45
N PHE A 14 14.89 9.38 -11.29
CA PHE A 14 14.93 7.97 -10.85
C PHE A 14 16.30 7.48 -10.33
N THR A 15 17.35 8.27 -10.49
CA THR A 15 18.73 7.91 -10.11
C THR A 15 19.20 8.51 -8.79
N SER A 16 18.45 9.44 -8.17
CA SER A 16 18.87 10.07 -6.93
C SER A 16 17.68 10.41 -6.02
N PRO A 17 17.69 10.07 -4.72
CA PRO A 17 16.55 10.31 -3.81
C PRO A 17 16.27 11.79 -3.52
N THR A 18 17.21 12.68 -3.86
CA THR A 18 17.06 14.14 -3.69
C THR A 18 16.96 14.86 -5.03
N GLY A 19 16.98 14.11 -6.14
CA GLY A 19 17.02 14.67 -7.49
C GLY A 19 15.63 15.08 -7.95
N PHE A 20 15.43 16.38 -8.19
CA PHE A 20 14.24 16.89 -8.85
C PHE A 20 14.63 17.80 -10.00
N ARG A 21 13.95 17.64 -11.13
CA ARG A 21 14.05 18.54 -12.28
C ARG A 21 12.97 19.62 -12.20
N PRO A 22 13.25 20.85 -12.64
CA PRO A 22 12.25 21.89 -12.73
C PRO A 22 11.27 21.57 -13.87
N SER A 23 10.00 21.33 -13.56
CA SER A 23 8.94 21.00 -14.53
C SER A 23 8.43 22.19 -15.35
N GLY A 24 9.08 23.36 -15.32
CA GLY A 24 8.57 24.56 -16.01
C GLY A 24 9.50 25.78 -16.02
N ILE A 25 8.95 26.91 -16.47
CA ILE A 25 9.68 28.18 -16.79
C ILE A 25 10.36 28.82 -15.56
N GLY A 26 10.00 28.43 -14.33
CA GLY A 26 10.43 29.11 -13.10
C GLY A 26 11.41 28.34 -12.21
N GLY A 27 11.33 27.00 -12.14
CA GLY A 27 12.03 26.20 -11.12
C GLY A 27 11.90 26.77 -9.70
N GLY A 28 10.81 27.50 -9.44
CA GLY A 28 10.64 28.30 -8.23
C GLY A 28 10.20 27.44 -7.05
N GLU A 29 9.61 26.30 -7.35
CA GLU A 29 9.14 25.27 -6.44
C GLU A 29 10.31 24.70 -5.63
N LEU A 30 11.40 24.33 -6.30
CA LEU A 30 12.60 23.79 -5.67
C LEU A 30 13.33 24.86 -4.83
N LYS A 31 13.35 26.10 -5.32
CA LYS A 31 13.94 27.24 -4.58
C LYS A 31 13.22 27.53 -3.27
N LEU A 32 11.95 27.18 -3.15
CA LEU A 32 11.22 27.32 -1.89
C LEU A 32 11.83 26.44 -0.80
N PHE A 33 12.08 25.17 -1.11
CA PHE A 33 12.70 24.22 -0.18
C PHE A 33 14.11 24.64 0.21
N GLU A 34 14.90 25.12 -0.76
CA GLU A 34 16.22 25.67 -0.52
C GLU A 34 16.18 26.88 0.42
N HIS A 35 15.23 27.80 0.23
CA HIS A 35 15.13 29.02 1.03
C HIS A 35 14.66 28.75 2.47
N VAL A 36 13.77 27.77 2.66
CA VAL A 36 13.26 27.38 3.98
C VAL A 36 14.21 26.40 4.68
N GLY A 37 15.16 25.81 3.96
CA GLY A 37 16.13 24.86 4.50
C GLY A 37 15.54 23.48 4.79
N ILE A 38 14.44 23.13 4.12
CA ILE A 38 13.81 21.80 4.24
C ILE A 38 14.31 20.93 3.09
N LYS A 39 14.84 19.74 3.41
CA LYS A 39 15.26 18.77 2.38
C LYS A 39 14.03 18.15 1.73
N LEU A 40 13.97 18.16 0.41
CA LEU A 40 12.97 17.46 -0.39
C LEU A 40 13.56 16.13 -0.87
N VAL A 41 12.85 15.03 -0.66
CA VAL A 41 13.26 13.67 -1.01
C VAL A 41 12.13 12.89 -1.68
N HIS A 42 12.47 11.87 -2.44
CA HIS A 42 11.54 10.86 -2.96
C HIS A 42 12.19 9.48 -2.92
N GLY A 43 11.37 8.42 -2.94
CA GLY A 43 11.83 7.03 -2.96
C GLY A 43 11.58 6.32 -4.30
N TRP A 44 11.19 7.06 -5.33
CA TRP A 44 10.98 6.52 -6.67
C TRP A 44 12.33 6.33 -7.38
N LEU A 45 13.03 5.24 -7.05
CA LEU A 45 14.40 5.00 -7.53
C LEU A 45 14.51 3.67 -8.25
N VAL A 46 15.28 3.66 -9.34
CA VAL A 46 15.67 2.43 -10.00
C VAL A 46 16.83 1.77 -9.24
N ASP A 47 16.81 0.45 -9.13
CA ASP A 47 17.95 -0.31 -8.64
C ASP A 47 19.07 -0.31 -9.70
N PRO A 48 20.29 0.20 -9.40
CA PRO A 48 21.41 0.19 -10.34
C PRO A 48 21.80 -1.21 -10.86
N GLY A 49 21.44 -2.27 -10.13
CA GLY A 49 21.68 -3.65 -10.52
C GLY A 49 20.66 -4.21 -11.51
N SER A 50 19.54 -3.51 -11.77
CA SER A 50 18.46 -4.02 -12.62
C SER A 50 18.72 -3.79 -14.11
N GLN A 51 17.99 -4.53 -14.95
CA GLN A 51 18.02 -4.33 -16.41
C GLN A 51 17.43 -2.97 -16.83
N GLU A 52 16.59 -2.37 -15.98
CA GLU A 52 15.89 -1.11 -16.24
C GLU A 52 16.78 0.11 -16.07
N ALA A 53 17.84 0.01 -15.26
CA ALA A 53 18.76 1.11 -14.96
C ALA A 53 19.33 1.77 -16.22
N LYS A 54 19.70 1.00 -17.24
CA LYS A 54 20.26 1.53 -18.50
C LYS A 54 19.26 2.32 -19.33
N ALA A 55 18.00 1.88 -19.35
CA ALA A 55 16.94 2.58 -20.06
C ALA A 55 16.57 3.87 -19.31
N LEU A 56 16.50 3.81 -17.98
CA LEU A 56 16.23 4.95 -17.10
C LEU A 56 17.40 5.95 -17.03
N GLU A 57 18.65 5.55 -17.32
CA GLU A 57 19.74 6.51 -17.53
C GLU A 57 19.50 7.42 -18.74
N ARG A 58 18.83 6.91 -19.79
CA ARG A 58 18.46 7.69 -20.99
C ARG A 58 17.21 8.52 -20.78
N ALA A 59 16.31 8.07 -19.92
CA ALA A 59 15.10 8.78 -19.46
C ALA A 59 15.15 8.99 -17.93
N PRO A 60 15.99 9.93 -17.45
CA PRO A 60 16.35 10.02 -16.03
C PRO A 60 15.23 10.55 -15.12
N ASP A 61 14.19 11.14 -15.69
CA ASP A 61 13.12 11.82 -14.96
C ASP A 61 11.75 11.43 -15.53
N TYR A 62 10.68 11.69 -14.77
CA TYR A 62 9.33 11.27 -15.13
C TYR A 62 8.88 11.88 -16.47
N ASP A 63 9.11 13.17 -16.68
CA ASP A 63 8.74 13.84 -17.93
C ASP A 63 9.48 13.22 -19.13
N ALA A 64 10.77 12.93 -19.00
CA ALA A 64 11.58 12.27 -20.03
C ALA A 64 11.08 10.85 -20.33
N ALA A 65 10.70 10.10 -19.30
CA ALA A 65 10.13 8.75 -19.45
C ALA A 65 8.79 8.77 -20.19
N VAL A 66 7.88 9.66 -19.79
CA VAL A 66 6.57 9.80 -20.45
C VAL A 66 6.72 10.31 -21.88
N ASN A 67 7.62 11.27 -22.13
CA ASN A 67 7.91 11.75 -23.48
C ASN A 67 8.48 10.65 -24.37
N LEU A 68 9.37 9.80 -23.85
CA LEU A 68 9.91 8.65 -24.59
C LEU A 68 8.81 7.66 -24.99
N ILE A 69 7.91 7.34 -24.07
CA ILE A 69 6.75 6.47 -24.33
C ILE A 69 5.85 7.09 -25.40
N ALA A 70 5.56 8.39 -25.30
CA ALA A 70 4.74 9.10 -26.27
C ALA A 70 5.38 9.16 -27.67
N GLU A 71 6.70 9.38 -27.75
CA GLU A 71 7.46 9.32 -29.02
C GLU A 71 7.35 7.94 -29.68
N VAL A 72 7.50 6.88 -28.90
CA VAL A 72 7.42 5.50 -29.39
C VAL A 72 6.01 5.11 -29.79
N ASP A 73 5.00 5.54 -29.05
CA ASP A 73 3.59 5.32 -29.41
C ASP A 73 3.24 6.03 -30.73
N HIS A 74 3.72 7.27 -30.92
CA HIS A 74 3.57 7.98 -32.18
C HIS A 74 4.28 7.24 -33.34
N LEU A 75 5.48 6.72 -33.11
CA LEU A 75 6.26 5.97 -34.10
C LEU A 75 5.54 4.67 -34.53
N THR A 76 4.82 4.02 -33.61
CA THR A 76 4.12 2.75 -33.83
C THR A 76 2.66 2.94 -34.25
N ASN A 77 2.21 4.18 -34.48
CA ASN A 77 0.84 4.56 -34.79
C ASN A 77 -0.18 4.07 -33.75
N GLY A 78 0.13 4.19 -32.45
CA GLY A 78 -0.81 3.87 -31.37
C GLY A 78 -0.91 2.40 -30.99
N LYS A 79 -0.09 1.52 -31.60
CA LYS A 79 -0.10 0.08 -31.28
C LYS A 79 0.66 -0.27 -30.00
N PHE A 80 1.55 0.61 -29.56
CA PHE A 80 2.37 0.37 -28.38
C PHE A 80 1.52 0.34 -27.10
N VAL A 81 0.56 1.25 -26.97
CA VAL A 81 -0.30 1.35 -25.77
C VAL A 81 -1.51 0.39 -25.84
N MET A 82 -2.05 0.08 -27.02
CA MET A 82 -3.36 -0.59 -27.16
C MET A 82 -3.37 -2.12 -27.04
N GLU A 83 -2.25 -2.83 -27.10
CA GLU A 83 -2.27 -4.32 -27.20
C GLU A 83 -2.56 -5.07 -25.87
N GLU A 84 -2.75 -4.40 -24.72
CA GLU A 84 -2.97 -5.06 -23.42
C GLU A 84 -4.43 -5.16 -22.93
N GLU A 85 -5.40 -4.50 -23.56
CA GLU A 85 -6.80 -4.47 -23.07
C GLU A 85 -7.72 -5.58 -23.64
N ALA A 86 -7.21 -6.79 -23.87
CA ALA A 86 -8.04 -7.95 -24.24
C ALA A 86 -7.91 -9.10 -23.22
N PRO A 87 -8.82 -9.23 -22.23
CA PRO A 87 -8.83 -10.37 -21.34
C PRO A 87 -9.37 -11.59 -22.11
N ASN A 88 -8.50 -12.57 -22.30
CA ASN A 88 -8.80 -13.84 -22.93
C ASN A 88 -9.66 -14.70 -21.97
N VAL A 89 -10.98 -14.49 -21.99
CA VAL A 89 -11.93 -15.35 -21.27
C VAL A 89 -12.37 -16.49 -22.19
N ALA A 90 -11.68 -17.62 -22.13
CA ALA A 90 -12.16 -18.88 -22.69
C ALA A 90 -12.07 -19.98 -21.63
N GLY A 91 -13.24 -20.33 -21.07
CA GLY A 91 -13.43 -21.47 -20.18
C GLY A 91 -13.30 -22.82 -20.91
N PRO A 92 -13.29 -23.94 -20.16
CA PRO A 92 -12.76 -25.22 -20.62
C PRO A 92 -13.84 -26.10 -21.26
N SER A 93 -13.50 -26.81 -22.33
CA SER A 93 -14.25 -28.01 -22.73
C SER A 93 -13.36 -29.04 -23.40
N SER A 94 -13.50 -30.26 -22.91
CA SER A 94 -12.77 -31.48 -23.19
C SER A 94 -13.19 -32.21 -24.47
N SER A 95 -12.26 -33.04 -24.95
CA SER A 95 -12.40 -34.38 -25.57
C SER A 95 -12.33 -34.56 -27.11
N SER A 96 -11.28 -35.32 -27.47
CA SER A 96 -11.23 -36.48 -28.40
C SER A 96 -11.41 -36.27 -29.91
N SER A 97 -10.34 -36.53 -30.71
CA SER A 97 -10.05 -37.82 -31.39
C SER A 97 -9.36 -37.68 -32.78
N SER A 98 -8.38 -38.57 -33.01
CA SER A 98 -7.92 -39.19 -34.29
C SER A 98 -7.33 -38.36 -35.46
N ALA A 99 -6.00 -38.50 -35.60
CA ALA A 99 -5.24 -39.05 -36.74
C ALA A 99 -5.46 -38.58 -38.21
N GLN A 100 -4.45 -37.90 -38.76
CA GLN A 100 -3.64 -38.20 -39.98
C GLN A 100 -3.31 -36.97 -40.86
N PRO A 101 -2.15 -36.98 -41.56
CA PRO A 101 -1.54 -35.80 -42.17
C PRO A 101 -1.86 -35.64 -43.66
N VAL A 102 -2.04 -34.41 -44.14
CA VAL A 102 -2.03 -34.10 -45.58
C VAL A 102 -1.30 -32.79 -45.85
N ALA A 103 -0.26 -32.88 -46.65
CA ALA A 103 0.36 -31.76 -47.33
C ALA A 103 -0.36 -31.54 -48.66
N SER A 104 -0.84 -30.31 -48.92
CA SER A 104 -0.71 -29.59 -50.21
C SER A 104 -1.55 -28.30 -50.23
N SER A 105 -0.82 -27.19 -50.40
CA SER A 105 -1.16 -26.00 -51.20
C SER A 105 -2.61 -25.50 -51.28
N SER A 106 -2.85 -24.29 -50.76
CA SER A 106 -3.18 -23.15 -51.61
C SER A 106 -3.31 -21.85 -50.81
N SER A 107 -2.81 -20.79 -51.43
CA SER A 107 -2.86 -19.39 -51.09
C SER A 107 -4.13 -18.92 -50.37
N SER A 108 -3.94 -18.24 -49.24
CA SER A 108 -4.81 -17.13 -48.85
C SER A 108 -4.00 -16.08 -48.10
N ASN A 109 -4.17 -14.84 -48.55
CA ASN A 109 -3.67 -13.62 -47.92
C ASN A 109 -3.97 -13.61 -46.41
N GLY A 110 -2.92 -13.59 -45.59
CA GLY A 110 -2.95 -13.03 -44.25
C GLY A 110 -1.91 -11.91 -44.22
N GLY A 111 -2.37 -10.68 -44.36
CA GLY A 111 -1.53 -9.50 -44.50
C GLY A 111 -0.48 -9.41 -43.42
N MET A 112 0.78 -9.54 -43.83
CA MET A 112 1.94 -9.03 -43.11
C MET A 112 1.64 -7.56 -42.79
N GLY A 113 1.53 -7.22 -41.50
CA GLY A 113 1.44 -5.84 -41.06
C GLY A 113 2.56 -5.01 -41.69
N PRO A 114 2.42 -3.68 -41.81
CA PRO A 114 3.41 -2.85 -42.47
C PRO A 114 4.77 -3.13 -41.82
N THR A 115 5.68 -3.70 -42.60
CA THR A 115 7.08 -3.86 -42.22
C THR A 115 7.65 -2.46 -42.11
N TYR A 116 7.57 -1.88 -40.92
CA TYR A 116 8.27 -0.65 -40.61
C TYR A 116 9.75 -0.96 -40.84
N ASN A 117 10.38 -0.33 -41.83
CA ASN A 117 11.83 -0.34 -41.97
C ASN A 117 12.40 0.53 -40.83
N LEU A 118 12.33 0.01 -39.61
CA LEU A 118 12.81 0.67 -38.41
C LEU A 118 14.34 0.69 -38.45
N THR A 119 14.90 1.87 -38.26
CA THR A 119 16.34 2.03 -38.03
C THR A 119 16.75 1.36 -36.71
N GLU A 120 18.01 0.96 -36.59
CA GLU A 120 18.54 0.35 -35.37
C GLU A 120 18.36 1.28 -34.15
N GLU A 121 18.47 2.60 -34.36
CA GLU A 121 18.19 3.60 -33.33
C GLU A 121 16.72 3.61 -32.87
N GLN A 122 15.77 3.48 -33.81
CA GLN A 122 14.35 3.40 -33.47
C GLN A 122 14.02 2.10 -32.74
N GLN A 123 14.64 0.98 -33.11
CA GLN A 123 14.47 -0.29 -32.40
C GLN A 123 15.00 -0.21 -30.97
N ALA A 124 16.15 0.44 -30.76
CA ALA A 124 16.69 0.68 -29.43
C ALA A 124 15.76 1.57 -28.58
N LYS A 125 15.21 2.64 -29.16
CA LYS A 125 14.21 3.49 -28.49
C LYS A 125 12.95 2.73 -28.09
N ILE A 126 12.44 1.86 -28.96
CA ILE A 126 11.27 1.02 -28.64
C ILE A 126 11.61 0.08 -27.48
N ALA A 127 12.78 -0.56 -27.49
CA ALA A 127 13.21 -1.43 -26.41
C ALA A 127 13.31 -0.68 -25.06
N ASP A 128 13.91 0.51 -25.06
CA ASP A 128 14.00 1.35 -23.86
C ASP A 128 12.60 1.76 -23.37
N ALA A 129 11.68 2.14 -24.27
CA ALA A 129 10.33 2.55 -23.90
C ALA A 129 9.50 1.41 -23.29
N ILE A 130 9.69 0.16 -23.72
CA ILE A 130 9.04 -1.01 -23.10
C ILE A 130 9.51 -1.13 -21.66
N VAL A 131 10.82 -1.11 -21.44
CA VAL A 131 11.42 -1.25 -20.12
C VAL A 131 11.02 -0.10 -19.19
N VAL A 132 10.99 1.14 -19.70
CA VAL A 132 10.55 2.31 -18.94
C VAL A 132 9.06 2.23 -18.59
N ARG A 133 8.21 1.79 -19.53
CA ARG A 133 6.79 1.56 -19.26
C ARG A 133 6.59 0.50 -18.19
N ASP A 134 7.24 -0.65 -18.33
CA ASP A 134 7.17 -1.75 -17.37
C ASP A 134 7.58 -1.25 -15.98
N PHE A 135 8.66 -0.46 -15.88
CA PHE A 135 9.06 0.16 -14.62
C PHE A 135 7.96 1.06 -14.02
N LEU A 136 7.37 1.96 -14.82
CA LEU A 136 6.31 2.86 -14.35
C LEU A 136 5.06 2.08 -13.90
N ASP A 137 4.70 1.01 -14.62
CA ASP A 137 3.55 0.17 -14.30
C ASP A 137 3.77 -0.65 -13.02
N HIS A 138 5.00 -1.11 -12.75
CA HIS A 138 5.34 -1.79 -11.50
C HIS A 138 5.62 -0.85 -10.32
N SER A 139 5.77 0.44 -10.56
CA SER A 139 6.10 1.45 -9.53
C SER A 139 5.07 2.57 -9.41
N GLN A 140 3.80 2.25 -9.67
CA GLN A 140 2.67 3.21 -9.62
C GLN A 140 2.52 3.94 -8.27
N SER A 141 2.98 3.33 -7.17
CA SER A 141 3.00 3.96 -5.83
C SER A 141 4.07 5.06 -5.68
N GLN A 142 4.90 5.30 -6.71
CA GLN A 142 6.01 6.25 -6.76
C GLN A 142 7.03 6.02 -5.63
N LEU A 143 7.19 4.77 -5.21
CA LEU A 143 8.13 4.32 -4.22
C LEU A 143 8.64 2.94 -4.65
N THR A 144 9.93 2.67 -4.52
CA THR A 144 10.50 1.34 -4.77
C THR A 144 11.17 0.81 -3.51
N TYR A 145 11.31 -0.50 -3.40
CA TYR A 145 12.04 -1.09 -2.26
C TYR A 145 13.49 -0.62 -2.19
N HIS A 146 14.14 -0.48 -3.35
CA HIS A 146 15.48 0.10 -3.45
C HIS A 146 15.49 1.52 -2.90
N GLY A 147 14.55 2.36 -3.32
CA GLY A 147 14.47 3.73 -2.85
C GLY A 147 14.10 3.85 -1.37
N LEU A 148 13.22 2.99 -0.85
CA LEU A 148 12.90 2.92 0.57
C LEU A 148 14.14 2.59 1.42
N PHE A 149 14.93 1.59 1.00
CA PHE A 149 16.17 1.23 1.67
C PHE A 149 17.22 2.35 1.62
N GLN A 150 17.32 3.03 0.47
CA GLN A 150 18.23 4.16 0.31
C GLN A 150 17.83 5.34 1.20
N LEU A 151 16.53 5.67 1.27
CA LEU A 151 16.02 6.67 2.22
C LEU A 151 16.34 6.28 3.67
N ALA A 152 16.12 5.02 4.06
CA ALA A 152 16.45 4.53 5.40
C ALA A 152 17.94 4.69 5.74
N SER A 153 18.82 4.52 4.75
CA SER A 153 20.26 4.57 4.91
C SER A 153 20.82 5.99 4.90
N GLU A 154 20.36 6.85 4.00
CA GLU A 154 20.93 8.18 3.76
C GLU A 154 20.30 9.28 4.64
N LEU A 155 19.07 9.09 5.10
CA LEU A 155 18.42 10.11 5.93
C LEU A 155 19.10 10.22 7.31
N PRO A 156 19.34 11.45 7.79
CA PRO A 156 19.77 11.66 9.17
C PRO A 156 18.61 11.36 10.13
N ALA A 157 18.93 10.77 11.29
CA ALA A 157 17.98 10.59 12.37
C ALA A 157 17.52 11.96 12.90
N ASP A 158 16.30 11.99 13.47
CA ASP A 158 15.70 13.13 14.16
C ASP A 158 15.60 14.43 13.34
N THR A 159 15.59 14.30 12.01
CA THR A 159 15.43 15.43 11.08
C THR A 159 14.15 15.30 10.29
N LEU A 160 13.38 16.37 10.23
CA LEU A 160 12.18 16.46 9.39
C LEU A 160 12.59 16.78 7.95
N VAL A 161 12.11 15.97 7.02
CA VAL A 161 12.29 16.17 5.58
C VAL A 161 10.93 16.08 4.88
N ALA A 162 10.81 16.66 3.69
CA ALA A 162 9.61 16.56 2.87
C ALA A 162 9.76 15.36 1.91
N LEU A 163 8.83 14.40 1.97
CA LEU A 163 8.74 13.27 1.06
C LEU A 163 7.73 13.57 -0.04
N PHE A 164 8.14 13.41 -1.29
CA PHE A 164 7.25 13.34 -2.45
C PHE A 164 6.94 11.88 -2.79
N ARG A 165 5.67 11.50 -2.74
CA ARG A 165 5.15 10.17 -3.07
C ARG A 165 3.70 10.27 -3.52
N ASN A 166 3.35 9.52 -4.57
CA ASN A 166 1.99 9.47 -5.13
C ASN A 166 1.39 10.87 -5.39
N SER A 167 2.21 11.76 -5.97
CA SER A 167 1.84 13.17 -6.22
C SER A 167 1.44 13.96 -4.98
N HIS A 168 1.82 13.49 -3.78
CA HIS A 168 1.55 14.12 -2.49
C HIS A 168 2.87 14.45 -1.78
N LEU A 169 2.84 15.51 -0.97
CA LEU A 169 3.94 15.89 -0.09
C LEU A 169 3.61 15.55 1.35
N SER A 170 4.40 14.66 1.95
CA SER A 170 4.26 14.24 3.33
C SER A 170 5.49 14.64 4.14
N VAL A 171 5.31 14.87 5.44
CA VAL A 171 6.46 15.07 6.35
C VAL A 171 7.02 13.70 6.69
N LEU A 172 8.34 13.54 6.54
CA LEU A 172 9.06 12.31 6.81
C LEU A 172 10.03 12.53 7.97
N LEU A 173 10.10 11.56 8.87
CA LEU A 173 11.00 11.55 10.02
C LEU A 173 11.64 10.17 10.14
N LYS A 174 12.96 10.13 10.31
CA LYS A 174 13.69 8.91 10.67
C LYS A 174 13.97 8.92 12.16
N VAL A 175 13.64 7.83 12.83
CA VAL A 175 13.86 7.63 14.27
C VAL A 175 14.66 6.35 14.47
N GLU A 176 15.66 6.39 15.35
CA GLU A 176 16.40 5.21 15.75
C GLU A 176 15.71 4.54 16.95
N HIS A 177 15.30 3.29 16.78
CA HIS A 177 14.75 2.46 17.85
C HIS A 177 15.74 1.36 18.25
N ASP A 178 15.50 0.74 19.40
CA ASP A 178 16.29 -0.40 19.88
C ASP A 178 16.29 -1.58 18.88
N GLU A 179 15.24 -1.71 18.05
CA GLU A 179 15.10 -2.74 17.02
C GLU A 179 15.70 -2.35 15.65
N GLY A 180 16.12 -1.09 15.47
CA GLY A 180 16.68 -0.56 14.24
C GLY A 180 16.08 0.79 13.82
N PRO A 181 16.60 1.43 12.75
CA PRO A 181 16.05 2.66 12.23
C PRO A 181 14.68 2.42 11.58
N ALA A 182 13.71 3.26 11.91
CA ALA A 182 12.40 3.28 11.28
C ALA A 182 12.11 4.66 10.69
N ILE A 183 11.35 4.68 9.60
CA ILE A 183 10.91 5.91 8.95
C ILE A 183 9.41 6.05 9.12
N TYR A 184 8.99 7.28 9.42
CA TYR A 184 7.62 7.65 9.69
C TYR A 184 7.16 8.80 8.79
N THR A 185 5.93 8.73 8.31
CA THR A 185 5.22 9.82 7.63
C THR A 185 4.16 10.41 8.56
N LEU A 186 4.01 11.73 8.55
CA LEU A 186 2.98 12.40 9.37
C LEU A 186 1.58 12.12 8.81
N ALA A 187 0.69 11.57 9.64
CA ALA A 187 -0.70 11.38 9.30
C ALA A 187 -1.42 12.73 9.30
N THR A 188 -1.89 13.15 8.12
CA THR A 188 -2.57 14.46 7.93
C THR A 188 -4.01 14.31 7.43
N ASP A 189 -4.46 13.07 7.22
CA ASP A 189 -5.79 12.78 6.71
C ASP A 189 -6.87 13.10 7.77
N GLN A 190 -7.99 13.66 7.32
CA GLN A 190 -9.06 14.15 8.18
C GLN A 190 -9.75 13.03 8.95
N VAL A 191 -9.69 11.79 8.46
CA VAL A 191 -10.26 10.61 9.14
C VAL A 191 -9.66 10.39 10.52
N PHE A 192 -8.41 10.82 10.75
CA PHE A 192 -7.73 10.70 12.04
C PHE A 192 -7.96 11.90 12.97
N LEU A 193 -8.78 12.88 12.58
CA LEU A 193 -8.99 14.12 13.35
C LEU A 193 -9.44 13.86 14.80
N ARG A 194 -10.19 12.77 15.03
CA ARG A 194 -10.69 12.40 16.37
C ARG A 194 -9.81 11.37 17.08
N GLU A 195 -8.83 10.80 16.38
CA GLU A 195 -7.98 9.73 16.91
C GLU A 195 -6.63 10.29 17.32
N SER A 196 -6.55 10.81 18.56
CA SER A 196 -5.31 11.41 19.09
C SER A 196 -4.13 10.42 19.21
N SER A 197 -4.38 9.11 19.12
CA SER A 197 -3.33 8.10 19.13
C SER A 197 -2.64 7.91 17.77
N VAL A 198 -3.19 8.46 16.68
CA VAL A 198 -2.63 8.36 15.33
C VAL A 198 -2.01 9.68 14.93
N VAL A 199 -0.67 9.74 14.99
CA VAL A 199 0.10 10.94 14.62
C VAL A 199 1.06 10.61 13.48
N TRP A 200 1.76 9.49 13.59
CA TRP A 200 2.73 9.04 12.61
C TRP A 200 2.29 7.70 12.03
N GLU A 201 2.63 7.51 10.77
CA GLU A 201 2.44 6.30 10.01
C GLU A 201 3.81 5.72 9.69
N ARG A 202 4.06 4.44 10.00
CA ARG A 202 5.35 3.80 9.73
C ARG A 202 5.43 3.37 8.27
N LEU A 203 6.46 3.84 7.57
CA LEU A 203 6.71 3.52 6.17
C LEU A 203 7.57 2.25 6.06
N GLU A 204 6.92 1.07 6.13
CA GLU A 204 7.62 -0.23 6.03
C GLU A 204 7.51 -0.86 4.63
N ASP A 205 6.47 -0.50 3.88
CA ASP A 205 6.11 -1.16 2.63
C ASP A 205 5.82 -0.13 1.52
N VAL A 206 6.05 -0.54 0.28
CA VAL A 206 5.84 0.26 -0.93
C VAL A 206 4.36 0.47 -1.21
N ASP A 207 3.52 -0.52 -0.91
CA ASP A 207 2.09 -0.51 -1.24
C ASP A 207 1.20 -0.02 -0.07
N GLY A 208 1.79 0.24 1.10
CA GLY A 208 1.06 0.73 2.27
C GLY A 208 0.08 -0.26 2.92
N GLY A 209 0.03 -1.52 2.45
CA GLY A 209 -0.92 -2.52 2.95
C GLY A 209 -0.70 -2.98 4.39
N TRP A 210 0.50 -2.74 4.94
CA TRP A 210 0.92 -3.16 6.28
C TRP A 210 1.27 -1.99 7.19
N SER A 211 0.84 -0.79 6.82
CA SER A 211 1.24 0.43 7.50
C SER A 211 0.76 0.45 8.95
N THR A 212 1.70 0.67 9.88
CA THR A 212 1.39 0.75 11.32
C THR A 212 1.36 2.18 11.79
N PHE A 213 0.28 2.58 12.46
CA PHE A 213 0.15 3.91 13.04
C PHE A 213 0.70 3.95 14.47
N VAL A 214 1.30 5.08 14.83
CA VAL A 214 1.89 5.34 16.14
C VAL A 214 1.56 6.77 16.61
N ASP A 215 1.63 6.98 17.93
CA ASP A 215 1.39 8.28 18.56
C ASP A 215 2.64 9.18 18.49
N SER A 216 2.56 10.37 19.12
CA SER A 216 3.68 11.33 19.20
C SER A 216 4.95 10.78 19.86
N ASN A 217 4.84 9.71 20.65
CA ASN A 217 5.95 9.06 21.34
C ASN A 217 6.38 7.77 20.64
N PHE A 218 5.93 7.54 19.40
CA PHE A 218 6.19 6.35 18.60
C PHE A 218 5.67 5.04 19.23
N VAL A 219 4.65 5.14 20.09
CA VAL A 219 3.95 3.99 20.65
C VAL A 219 2.83 3.58 19.70
N LYS A 220 2.74 2.29 19.39
CA LYS A 220 1.74 1.75 18.46
C LYS A 220 0.31 2.14 18.88
N ALA A 221 -0.42 2.74 17.95
CA ALA A 221 -1.81 3.10 18.14
C ALA A 221 -2.65 1.82 18.30
N SER A 222 -3.56 1.84 19.27
CA SER A 222 -4.57 0.79 19.46
C SER A 222 -5.94 1.45 19.39
N PRO A 223 -6.57 1.52 18.21
CA PRO A 223 -7.89 2.10 18.08
C PRO A 223 -8.87 1.35 19.00
N ALA A 224 -9.57 2.06 19.88
CA ALA A 224 -10.45 1.48 20.88
C ALA A 224 -11.70 0.77 20.28
N GLY A 225 -11.87 0.78 18.95
CA GLY A 225 -13.03 0.24 18.24
C GLY A 225 -12.72 -0.72 17.09
N GLY A 226 -11.44 -1.06 16.84
CA GLY A 226 -11.06 -1.97 15.76
C GLY A 226 -11.17 -1.40 14.32
N ASP A 227 -11.75 -0.21 14.16
CA ASP A 227 -11.75 0.53 12.90
C ASP A 227 -10.90 1.80 13.02
N PHE A 228 -10.02 2.04 12.04
CA PHE A 228 -8.99 3.09 12.06
C PHE A 228 -9.58 4.51 11.98
N ALA A 229 -10.88 4.65 11.68
CA ALA A 229 -11.56 5.92 11.50
C ALA A 229 -12.04 6.60 12.79
N GLY A 230 -11.68 6.08 13.98
CA GLY A 230 -12.05 6.70 15.26
C GLY A 230 -13.56 6.80 15.50
N GLN A 231 -14.38 6.08 14.73
CA GLN A 231 -15.79 5.89 15.08
C GLN A 231 -15.81 5.01 16.32
N THR A 232 -16.15 5.62 17.45
CA THR A 232 -16.53 4.84 18.62
C THR A 232 -17.71 3.95 18.20
N ALA A 233 -17.80 2.74 18.77
CA ALA A 233 -18.95 1.89 18.54
C ALA A 233 -20.28 2.62 18.83
N GLU A 234 -20.26 3.61 19.73
CA GLU A 234 -21.39 4.50 20.03
C GLU A 234 -21.76 5.46 18.88
N ASP A 235 -20.79 6.03 18.16
CA ASP A 235 -21.07 6.94 17.03
C ASP A 235 -21.59 6.15 15.81
N ALA A 236 -21.07 4.94 15.58
CA ALA A 236 -21.62 4.03 14.58
C ALA A 236 -23.05 3.60 14.92
N LEU A 237 -23.33 3.31 16.20
CA LEU A 237 -24.68 3.00 16.69
C LEU A 237 -25.65 4.18 16.50
N LYS A 238 -25.23 5.41 16.82
CA LYS A 238 -26.05 6.62 16.58
C LYS A 238 -26.32 6.85 15.10
N ALA A 239 -25.31 6.64 14.24
CA ALA A 239 -25.49 6.78 12.80
C ALA A 239 -26.50 5.75 12.25
N MET A 240 -26.46 4.51 12.76
CA MET A 240 -27.48 3.50 12.45
C MET A 240 -28.87 3.90 12.97
N GLU A 241 -28.99 4.39 14.20
CA GLU A 241 -30.26 4.84 14.78
C GLU A 241 -30.90 6.00 14.00
N ILE A 242 -30.07 6.93 13.49
CA ILE A 242 -30.52 8.03 12.61
C ILE A 242 -30.99 7.49 11.25
N LEU A 243 -30.31 6.50 10.69
CA LEU A 243 -30.70 5.88 9.43
C LEU A 243 -32.02 5.10 9.57
N GLU A 244 -32.16 4.35 10.67
CA GLU A 244 -33.34 3.54 11.01
C GLU A 244 -34.57 4.43 11.21
N SER A 245 -34.44 5.52 11.96
CA SER A 245 -35.51 6.51 12.14
C SER A 245 -35.92 7.19 10.82
N GLN A 246 -34.99 7.43 9.90
CA GLN A 246 -35.30 7.99 8.58
C GLN A 246 -36.04 6.99 7.67
N TYR A 247 -35.70 5.70 7.76
CA TYR A 247 -36.43 4.62 7.08
C TYR A 247 -37.84 4.43 7.64
N GLN A 248 -38.00 4.64 8.94
CA GLN A 248 -39.26 4.56 9.67
C GLN A 248 -40.27 5.65 9.29
N GLU A 249 -39.80 6.75 8.70
CA GLU A 249 -40.63 7.88 8.23
C GLU A 249 -41.12 7.72 6.78
N LEU A 250 -40.46 6.87 5.98
CA LEU A 250 -40.68 6.73 4.52
C LEU A 250 -41.11 5.30 4.07
N GLY A 251 -40.98 4.28 4.92
CA GLY A 251 -41.26 2.88 4.58
C GLY A 251 -42.71 2.42 4.79
N ASP A 252 -43.13 1.39 4.05
CA ASP A 252 -44.41 0.70 4.28
C ASP A 252 -44.39 0.04 5.68
N PRO A 253 -45.40 0.27 6.54
CA PRO A 253 -45.44 -0.28 7.90
C PRO A 253 -45.33 -1.81 7.97
N ASN A 254 -45.70 -2.52 6.91
CA ASN A 254 -45.60 -3.98 6.87
C ASN A 254 -44.14 -4.46 6.64
N ASP A 255 -43.40 -3.75 5.79
CA ASP A 255 -41.99 -4.02 5.52
C ASP A 255 -41.11 -3.68 6.74
N LEU A 256 -41.49 -2.62 7.47
CA LEU A 256 -40.84 -2.23 8.72
C LEU A 256 -40.98 -3.30 9.80
N ALA A 257 -42.18 -3.87 9.97
CA ALA A 257 -42.41 -4.93 10.94
C ALA A 257 -41.56 -6.18 10.64
N LEU A 258 -41.44 -6.52 9.35
CA LEU A 258 -40.60 -7.63 8.91
C LEU A 258 -39.10 -7.35 9.15
N ALA A 259 -38.63 -6.15 8.84
CA ALA A 259 -37.24 -5.74 9.07
C ALA A 259 -36.88 -5.81 10.57
N GLN A 260 -37.74 -5.31 11.45
CA GLN A 260 -37.55 -5.38 12.90
C GLN A 260 -37.50 -6.83 13.40
N GLN A 261 -38.34 -7.72 12.84
CA GLN A 261 -38.31 -9.13 13.19
C GLN A 261 -36.99 -9.79 12.78
N LEU A 262 -36.53 -9.55 11.54
CA LEU A 262 -35.26 -10.09 11.04
C LEU A 262 -34.07 -9.59 11.85
N GLN A 263 -34.07 -8.30 12.21
CA GLN A 263 -33.02 -7.70 13.01
C GLN A 263 -32.97 -8.28 14.43
N ALA A 264 -34.12 -8.51 15.06
CA ALA A 264 -34.19 -9.18 16.36
C ALA A 264 -33.70 -10.63 16.33
N GLU A 265 -33.94 -11.35 15.23
CA GLU A 265 -33.46 -12.72 15.04
C GLU A 265 -31.93 -12.76 14.86
N GLU A 266 -31.38 -11.88 14.04
CA GLU A 266 -29.93 -11.75 13.83
C GLU A 266 -29.21 -11.37 15.13
N ASP A 267 -29.75 -10.42 15.88
CA ASP A 267 -29.26 -10.02 17.20
C ASP A 267 -29.23 -11.19 18.19
N TYR A 268 -30.27 -12.01 18.19
CA TYR A 268 -30.35 -13.18 19.06
C TYR A 268 -29.26 -14.20 18.71
N LEU A 269 -29.03 -14.45 17.42
CA LEU A 269 -27.97 -15.34 16.95
C LEU A 269 -26.57 -14.80 17.30
N ALA A 270 -26.33 -13.51 17.05
CA ALA A 270 -25.07 -12.86 17.38
C ALA A 270 -24.77 -12.92 18.89
N ARG A 271 -25.77 -12.67 19.75
CA ARG A 271 -25.63 -12.80 21.22
C ARG A 271 -25.29 -14.24 21.62
N LYS A 272 -25.96 -15.24 21.02
CA LYS A 272 -25.70 -16.66 21.29
C LYS A 272 -24.28 -17.06 20.92
N ASP A 273 -23.80 -16.60 19.76
CA ASP A 273 -22.44 -16.90 19.29
C ASP A 273 -21.37 -16.17 20.10
N TYR A 274 -21.63 -14.93 20.50
CA TYR A 274 -20.76 -14.20 21.42
C TYR A 274 -20.64 -14.94 22.76
N GLN A 275 -21.76 -15.38 23.35
CA GLN A 275 -21.75 -16.16 24.59
C GLN A 275 -20.97 -17.48 24.43
N ARG A 276 -21.12 -18.17 23.30
CA ARG A 276 -20.40 -19.40 22.99
C ARG A 276 -18.88 -19.17 22.92
N ARG A 277 -18.46 -18.13 22.20
CA ARG A 277 -17.05 -17.75 22.04
C ARG A 277 -16.44 -17.36 23.39
N ARG A 278 -17.18 -16.59 24.20
CA ARG A 278 -16.74 -16.19 25.55
C ARG A 278 -16.62 -17.39 26.50
N HIS A 279 -17.51 -18.38 26.37
CA HIS A 279 -17.43 -19.60 27.16
C HIS A 279 -16.24 -20.47 26.75
N GLN A 280 -15.99 -20.66 25.45
CA GLN A 280 -14.83 -21.39 24.94
C GLN A 280 -13.50 -20.74 25.39
N MET A 281 -13.39 -19.42 25.31
CA MET A 281 -12.21 -18.68 25.76
C MET A 281 -11.92 -18.93 27.25
N ARG A 282 -12.95 -18.87 28.10
CA ARG A 282 -12.81 -19.12 29.54
C ARG A 282 -12.35 -20.55 29.83
N LEU A 283 -12.90 -21.54 29.12
CA LEU A 283 -12.49 -22.94 29.28
C LEU A 283 -11.04 -23.16 28.85
N ALA A 284 -10.63 -22.56 27.73
CA ALA A 284 -9.24 -22.62 27.26
C ALA A 284 -8.27 -21.95 28.23
N GLU A 285 -8.66 -20.83 28.85
CA GLU A 285 -7.88 -20.15 29.88
C GLU A 285 -7.75 -21.01 31.15
N GLU A 286 -8.83 -21.63 31.62
CA GLU A 286 -8.80 -22.56 32.75
C GLU A 286 -7.93 -23.80 32.48
N GLU A 287 -7.94 -24.34 31.26
CA GLU A 287 -7.06 -25.44 30.87
C GLU A 287 -5.59 -25.02 30.82
N ARG A 288 -5.28 -23.84 30.28
CA ARG A 288 -3.91 -23.28 30.29
C ARG A 288 -3.38 -23.11 31.71
N VAL A 289 -4.19 -22.53 32.61
CA VAL A 289 -3.82 -22.34 34.02
C VAL A 289 -3.64 -23.68 34.75
N LYS A 290 -4.38 -24.73 34.39
CA LYS A 290 -4.20 -26.08 34.95
C LYS A 290 -2.92 -26.75 34.45
N GLN A 291 -2.52 -26.53 33.20
CA GLN A 291 -1.29 -27.09 32.63
C GLN A 291 -0.02 -26.41 33.16
N GLU A 292 -0.10 -25.14 33.57
CA GLU A 292 1.05 -24.37 34.09
C GLU A 292 1.36 -24.59 35.59
N LYS A 293 0.55 -25.34 36.36
CA LYS A 293 0.87 -25.58 37.79
C LYS A 293 2.05 -26.56 37.95
N PRO A 294 3.15 -26.20 38.67
CA PRO A 294 4.31 -27.06 38.84
C PRO A 294 4.03 -28.24 39.79
N LYS A 295 4.46 -29.45 39.40
CA LYS A 295 4.42 -30.67 40.24
C LYS A 295 5.39 -30.52 41.43
N THR A 296 4.91 -30.07 42.59
CA THR A 296 5.67 -30.08 43.84
C THR A 296 5.86 -31.51 44.36
N LYS A 297 7.11 -31.97 44.37
CA LYS A 297 7.54 -33.25 44.95
C LYS A 297 7.52 -33.18 46.48
N ASN A 298 6.78 -34.08 47.11
CA ASN A 298 6.90 -34.39 48.55
C ASN A 298 8.30 -34.92 48.87
N LYS A 299 9.02 -34.27 49.79
CA LYS A 299 10.16 -34.85 50.51
C LYS A 299 9.99 -34.59 52.01
N MET A 300 9.65 -35.63 52.75
CA MET A 300 9.75 -35.69 54.20
C MET A 300 11.22 -35.51 54.63
N SER A 301 11.48 -34.64 55.60
CA SER A 301 12.67 -34.70 56.45
C SER A 301 12.26 -34.61 57.91
N LYS A 302 12.41 -35.72 58.64
CA LYS A 302 12.43 -35.76 60.11
C LYS A 302 13.76 -35.16 60.59
N SER A 303 13.73 -34.12 61.43
CA SER A 303 14.90 -33.69 62.21
C SER A 303 14.96 -34.44 63.55
N LYS A 304 16.18 -34.65 64.05
CA LYS A 304 16.47 -35.26 65.36
C LYS A 304 16.59 -34.18 66.44
N ASP A 305 16.11 -34.55 67.63
CA ASP A 305 16.49 -34.22 69.01
C ASP A 305 16.91 -32.80 69.43
N CYS A 306 16.21 -32.29 70.46
CA CYS A 306 16.81 -31.48 71.52
C CYS A 306 16.12 -31.80 72.86
N VAL A 307 16.94 -32.15 73.86
CA VAL A 307 16.63 -32.31 75.30
C VAL A 307 17.22 -31.10 76.03
N ILE A 308 16.72 -30.87 77.26
CA ILE A 308 17.20 -30.05 78.42
C ILE A 308 16.07 -29.06 78.78
N MET A 309 15.47 -29.04 79.98
CA MET A 309 15.78 -29.59 81.31
C MET A 309 14.46 -29.95 82.02
#